data_AF-A0A939K5H6-F1
#
_entry.id   AF-A0A939K5H6-F1
#
_cell.length_a   1.000
_cell.length_b   1.000
_cell.length_c   1.000
_cell.angle_alpha   90.00
_cell.angle_beta   90.00
_cell.angle_gamma   90.00
#
_symmetry.space_group_name_H-M   'P 1'
#
loop_
_entity.id
_entity.type
_entity.pdbx_description
1 polymer ?
#
loop_
_entity_poly.entity_id
_entity_poly.type
_entity_poly.pdbx_seq_one_letter_code
_entity_poly.pdbx_strand_id
1 'polypeptide(L)'
;MNDASNLIETKLGGSTAVKQWIVSPTGDLTYEPRAYTITADRLNEEDWFLHMMTKGWCDMSEFVPTYFKALQNADVQTVLIRSHY
;
A
#
# COMPACT_ATOMS: atom_id res chain seq x y z
N MET A 1 -27.61 29.55 -15.73
CA MET A 1 -28.17 28.23 -15.39
C MET A 1 -27.57 27.24 -16.39
N ASN A 2 -26.64 26.33 -16.13
CA ASN A 2 -25.86 25.90 -14.97
C ASN A 2 -24.38 25.91 -15.43
N ASP A 3 -23.45 26.53 -14.72
CA ASP A 3 -22.71 25.93 -13.60
C ASP A 3 -22.09 24.57 -13.93
N ALA A 4 -21.01 24.59 -14.71
CA ALA A 4 -20.00 23.54 -14.72
C ALA A 4 -18.96 23.90 -13.66
N SER A 5 -19.35 23.74 -12.40
CA SER A 5 -18.47 23.83 -11.24
C SER A 5 -17.25 22.93 -11.39
N ASN A 6 -16.08 23.55 -11.28
CA ASN A 6 -14.89 23.02 -10.60
C ASN A 6 -14.51 21.55 -10.88
N LEU A 7 -13.91 21.30 -12.03
CA LEU A 7 -12.80 20.34 -12.08
C LEU A 7 -11.54 21.10 -11.70
N ILE A 8 -11.22 21.10 -10.40
CA ILE A 8 -9.90 21.50 -9.92
C ILE A 8 -8.93 20.43 -10.46
N GLU A 9 -8.41 20.68 -11.67
CA GLU A 9 -7.17 20.09 -12.12
C GLU A 9 -6.08 20.58 -11.16
N THR A 10 -5.90 19.81 -10.09
CA THR A 10 -4.81 20.05 -9.16
C THR A 10 -3.54 19.59 -9.87
N LYS A 11 -2.96 20.49 -10.68
CA LYS A 11 -1.57 20.38 -11.13
C LYS A 11 -0.68 20.49 -9.90
N LEU A 12 -0.43 19.37 -9.25
CA LEU A 12 0.69 19.24 -8.30
C LEU A 12 1.91 18.82 -9.12
N GLY A 13 2.72 19.80 -9.48
CA GLY A 13 4.11 19.57 -9.84
C GLY A 13 4.84 19.02 -8.63
N GLY A 14 5.18 17.75 -8.69
CA GLY A 14 5.96 17.02 -7.70
C GLY A 14 6.13 15.60 -8.24
N SER A 15 7.38 15.15 -8.40
CA SER A 15 7.78 13.87 -8.98
C SER A 15 6.70 12.79 -8.92
N THR A 16 6.14 12.41 -10.08
CA THR A 16 5.22 11.27 -10.21
C THR A 16 6.01 9.99 -9.96
N ALA A 17 6.36 9.72 -8.70
CA ALA A 17 6.76 8.40 -8.28
C ALA A 17 5.58 7.49 -8.61
N VAL A 18 5.76 6.68 -9.64
CA VAL A 18 4.80 5.65 -10.02
C VAL A 18 4.66 4.75 -8.79
N LYS A 19 3.49 4.76 -8.14
CA LYS A 19 3.20 3.81 -7.07
C LYS A 19 3.24 2.41 -7.67
N GLN A 20 4.19 1.61 -7.23
CA GLN A 20 4.45 0.25 -7.65
C GLN A 20 3.57 -0.75 -6.88
N TRP A 21 3.04 -0.35 -5.73
CA TRP A 21 2.09 -1.12 -4.94
C TRP A 21 0.64 -0.78 -5.30
N ILE A 22 -0.15 -1.82 -5.57
CA ILE A 22 -1.58 -1.76 -5.84
C ILE A 22 -2.33 -2.48 -4.73
N VAL A 23 -3.41 -1.85 -4.25
CA VAL A 23 -4.32 -2.43 -3.25
C VAL A 23 -5.64 -2.77 -3.92
N SER A 24 -6.07 -4.02 -3.81
CA SER A 24 -7.40 -4.43 -4.25
C SER A 24 -8.48 -3.98 -3.25
N PRO A 25 -9.75 -3.88 -3.67
CA PRO A 25 -10.86 -3.61 -2.75
C PRO A 25 -11.02 -4.65 -1.64
N THR A 26 -10.56 -5.88 -1.85
CA THR A 26 -10.56 -6.98 -0.87
C THR A 26 -9.39 -6.92 0.10
N GLY A 27 -8.40 -6.06 -0.14
CA GLY A 27 -7.21 -5.89 0.71
C GLY A 27 -5.99 -6.68 0.25
N ASP A 28 -6.00 -7.25 -0.96
CA ASP A 28 -4.79 -7.84 -1.54
C ASP A 28 -3.81 -6.73 -1.94
N LEU A 29 -2.54 -6.98 -1.70
CA LEU A 29 -1.46 -6.04 -1.93
C LEU A 29 -0.49 -6.62 -2.96
N THR A 30 -0.41 -6.01 -4.13
CA THR A 30 0.44 -6.48 -5.25
C THR A 30 1.50 -5.45 -5.59
N TYR A 31 2.74 -5.90 -5.68
CA TYR A 31 3.86 -5.14 -6.24
C TYR A 31 4.05 -5.54 -7.70
N GLU A 32 3.60 -4.68 -8.61
CA GLU A 32 3.60 -4.97 -10.05
C GLU A 32 4.99 -5.28 -10.63
N PRO A 33 6.08 -4.57 -10.27
CA PRO A 33 7.37 -4.79 -10.92
C PRO A 33 7.95 -6.20 -10.76
N ARG A 34 7.46 -6.99 -9.79
CA ARG A 34 7.95 -8.36 -9.55
C ARG A 34 6.83 -9.40 -9.45
N ALA A 35 5.58 -9.03 -9.78
CA ALA A 35 4.41 -9.89 -9.59
C ALA A 35 4.36 -10.51 -8.17
N TYR A 36 4.71 -9.73 -7.15
CA TYR A 36 4.73 -10.18 -5.76
C TYR A 36 3.42 -9.77 -5.09
N THR A 37 2.73 -10.71 -4.47
CA THR A 37 1.40 -10.47 -3.90
C THR A 37 1.32 -10.98 -2.47
N ILE A 38 0.75 -10.16 -1.60
CA ILE A 38 0.29 -10.52 -0.26
C ILE A 38 -1.24 -10.52 -0.31
N THR A 39 -1.85 -11.68 -0.15
CA THR A 39 -3.31 -11.81 -0.19
C THR A 39 -3.92 -11.34 1.12
N ALA A 40 -5.17 -10.90 1.07
CA ALA A 40 -5.88 -10.32 2.22
C ALA A 40 -5.90 -11.25 3.45
N ASP A 41 -6.05 -12.56 3.24
CA ASP A 41 -6.04 -13.59 4.28
C ASP A 41 -4.68 -13.70 5.00
N ARG A 42 -3.60 -13.34 4.32
CA ARG A 42 -2.23 -13.47 4.83
C ARG A 42 -1.68 -12.21 5.47
N LEU A 43 -2.42 -11.10 5.43
CA LEU A 43 -1.96 -9.80 5.94
C LEU A 43 -1.54 -9.83 7.42
N ASN A 44 -2.05 -10.78 8.22
CA ASN A 44 -1.74 -10.91 9.65
C ASN A 44 -0.94 -12.18 10.01
N GLU A 45 -0.52 -12.98 9.03
CA GLU A 45 0.17 -14.25 9.27
C GLU A 45 1.67 -14.08 9.54
N GLU A 46 2.28 -13.07 8.93
CA GLU A 46 3.72 -12.85 8.94
C GLU A 46 4.05 -11.42 9.38
N ASP A 47 5.25 -11.24 9.92
CA ASP A 47 5.81 -9.90 10.12
C ASP A 47 6.20 -9.30 8.75
N TRP A 48 5.20 -8.85 8.01
CA TRP A 48 5.39 -8.27 6.69
C TRP A 48 6.31 -7.05 6.73
N PHE A 49 6.31 -6.28 7.82
CA PHE A 49 7.25 -5.18 7.98
C PHE A 49 8.70 -5.69 7.95
N LEU A 50 9.03 -6.68 8.78
CA LEU A 50 10.37 -7.27 8.78
C LEU A 50 10.68 -7.94 7.45
N HIS A 51 9.76 -8.73 6.91
CA HIS A 51 9.93 -9.40 5.62
C HIS A 51 10.30 -8.40 4.53
N MET A 52 9.56 -7.30 4.42
CA MET A 52 9.74 -6.30 3.38
C MET A 52 10.99 -5.45 3.61
N MET A 53 11.36 -5.15 4.86
CA MET A 53 12.64 -4.48 5.17
C MET A 53 13.86 -5.29 4.70
N THR A 54 13.78 -6.63 4.67
CA THR A 54 14.88 -7.45 4.13
C THR A 54 14.97 -7.44 2.60
N LYS A 55 13.95 -6.92 1.90
CA LYS A 55 13.93 -6.85 0.44
C LYS A 55 14.57 -5.54 -0.02
N GLY A 56 15.77 -5.62 -0.60
CA GLY A 56 16.46 -4.45 -1.15
C GLY A 56 15.75 -3.75 -2.31
N TRP A 57 14.63 -4.29 -2.81
CA TRP A 57 13.77 -3.67 -3.82
C TRP A 57 12.52 -3.01 -3.24
N CYS A 58 12.24 -3.14 -1.94
CA CYS A 58 11.07 -2.57 -1.33
C CYS A 58 11.38 -1.18 -0.76
N ASP A 59 10.70 -0.16 -1.27
CA ASP A 59 10.66 1.15 -0.64
C ASP A 59 9.63 1.13 0.51
N MET A 60 10.12 1.20 1.75
CA MET A 60 9.25 1.21 2.93
C MET A 60 8.37 2.46 3.01
N SER A 61 8.78 3.59 2.42
CA SER A 61 7.95 4.80 2.38
C SER A 61 6.71 4.62 1.51
N GLU A 62 6.77 3.71 0.54
CA GLU A 62 5.65 3.34 -0.32
C GLU A 62 4.86 2.15 0.24
N PHE A 63 5.56 1.11 0.72
CA PHE A 63 4.93 -0.10 1.22
C PHE A 63 4.05 0.16 2.44
N VAL A 64 4.54 0.90 3.44
CA VAL A 64 3.84 1.10 4.72
C VAL A 64 2.44 1.70 4.56
N PRO A 65 2.24 2.85 3.89
CA PRO A 65 0.88 3.41 3.73
C PRO A 65 -0.03 2.47 2.92
N THR A 66 0.54 1.73 1.97
CA THR A 66 -0.20 0.84 1.08
C THR A 66 -0.62 -0.45 1.79
N TYR A 67 0.22 -0.97 2.67
CA TYR A 67 -0.09 -2.07 3.59
C TYR A 67 -1.17 -1.72 4.60
N PHE A 68 -1.14 -0.52 5.20
CA PHE A 68 -2.24 -0.08 6.07
C PHE A 68 -3.55 0.10 5.33
N LYS A 69 -3.50 0.53 4.06
CA LYS A 69 -4.70 0.59 3.23
C LYS A 69 -5.25 -0.82 2.92
N ALA A 70 -4.39 -1.79 2.69
CA ALA A 70 -4.76 -3.19 2.52
C ALA A 70 -5.43 -3.75 3.78
N LEU A 71 -4.86 -3.52 4.97
CA LEU A 71 -5.45 -3.90 6.26
C LEU A 71 -6.84 -3.28 6.46
N GLN A 72 -6.99 -1.99 6.14
CA GLN A 72 -8.29 -1.31 6.22
C GLN A 72 -9.33 -1.96 5.28
N ASN A 73 -8.95 -2.27 4.05
CA ASN A 73 -9.85 -2.90 3.08
C ASN A 73 -10.23 -4.34 3.48
N ALA A 74 -9.33 -5.07 4.14
CA ALA A 74 -9.56 -6.42 4.65
C ALA A 74 -10.26 -6.46 6.04
N ASP A 75 -10.69 -5.31 6.57
CA ASP A 75 -11.26 -5.15 7.92
C ASP A 75 -10.38 -5.73 9.05
N VAL A 76 -9.06 -5.68 8.87
CA VAL A 76 -8.10 -6.11 9.89
C VAL A 76 -7.88 -4.97 10.88
N GLN A 77 -8.34 -5.16 12.12
CA GLN A 77 -8.30 -4.12 13.15
C GLN A 77 -7.02 -4.11 13.99
N THR A 78 -6.23 -5.18 13.95
CA THR A 78 -5.02 -5.30 14.77
C THR A 78 -3.96 -6.11 14.03
N VAL A 79 -2.74 -5.59 14.02
CA VAL A 79 -1.54 -6.25 13.52
C VAL A 79 -0.46 -6.20 14.59
N LEU A 80 0.27 -7.30 14.74
CA LEU A 80 1.44 -7.37 15.63
C LEU A 80 2.71 -7.15 14.81
N ILE A 81 3.47 -6.10 15.13
CA ILE A 81 4.78 -5.83 14.53
C ILE A 81 5.85 -6.19 15.56
N ARG A 82 6.78 -7.08 15.21
CA ARG A 82 7.91 -7.47 16.07
C ARG A 82 9.17 -6.73 15.60
N SER A 83 9.99 -6.31 16.55
CA SER A 83 11.29 -5.69 16.27
C SER A 83 12.37 -6.33 17.13
N HIS A 84 13.57 -6.46 16.57
CA HIS A 84 14.77 -6.94 17.26
C HIS A 84 15.82 -5.84 17.19
N TYR A 85 16.40 -5.47 18.34
CA TYR A 85 17.43 -4.44 18.50
C TYR A 85 18.72 -5.06 19.03
#